data_AF-A0A6J4PL84-F1
#
_entry.id   AF-A0A6J4PL84-F1
#
_cell.length_a   1.000
_cell.length_b   1.000
_cell.length_c   1.000
_cell.angle_alpha   90.00
_cell.angle_beta   90.00
_cell.angle_gamma   90.00
#
_symmetry.space_group_name_H-M   'P 1'
#
loop_
_entity.id
_entity.type
_entity.pdbx_description
1 polymer ?
#
loop_
_entity_poly.entity_id
_entity_poly.type
_entity_poly.pdbx_seq_one_letter_code
_entity_poly.pdbx_strand_id
1 'polypeptide(L)'
;MSLNLPPGEPPAGPWTAVTTTDLLGLLRPTVPLPSGRPLVVAVDGRGASGKSTLADRLHAAVAASTVVHTDDVAWNHAFFDWADLLADGVLEPARRGEPVSYRPPAWDRHGRAGAVEVPAGLDLLVVEGVGAGRRELAHLLDAVVWVQSDFGEAERRGLERDIA
;
A
#
# COMPACT_ATOMS: atom_id res chain seq x y z
N MET A 1 3.55 26.48 -4.62
CA MET A 1 2.10 26.25 -4.74
C MET A 1 1.59 25.86 -3.36
N SER A 2 0.49 26.46 -2.89
CA SER A 2 -0.17 26.02 -1.66
C SER A 2 -1.15 24.91 -2.02
N LEU A 3 -1.05 23.74 -1.38
CA LEU A 3 -2.05 22.68 -1.51
C LEU A 3 -3.28 23.07 -0.69
N ASN A 4 -4.47 22.87 -1.24
CA ASN A 4 -5.71 22.90 -0.47
C ASN A 4 -5.83 21.56 0.27
N LEU A 5 -5.68 21.58 1.59
CA LEU A 5 -5.72 20.39 2.43
C LEU A 5 -7.02 20.34 3.25
N PRO A 6 -7.59 19.15 3.48
CA PRO A 6 -8.78 19.01 4.30
C PRO A 6 -8.49 19.37 5.77
N PRO A 7 -9.52 19.73 6.55
CA PRO A 7 -9.35 20.02 7.97
C PRO A 7 -8.65 18.88 8.72
N GLY A 8 -7.61 19.21 9.48
CA GLY A 8 -6.86 18.27 10.31
C GLY A 8 -5.68 17.57 9.62
N GLU A 9 -5.49 17.74 8.30
CA GLU A 9 -4.29 17.24 7.62
C GLU A 9 -3.17 18.29 7.64
N PRO A 10 -2.03 18.02 8.31
CA PRO A 10 -0.92 18.96 8.31
C PRO A 10 -0.23 18.99 6.93
N PRO A 11 0.22 20.16 6.44
CA PRO A 11 1.00 20.22 5.21
C PRO A 11 2.34 19.52 5.40
N ALA A 12 2.60 18.52 4.56
CA ALA A 12 3.94 17.97 4.40
C ALA A 12 4.77 18.96 3.57
N GLY A 13 5.99 19.24 4.00
CA GLY A 13 6.91 20.11 3.27
C GLY A 13 8.09 20.60 4.09
N PRO A 14 9.08 21.24 3.43
CA PRO A 14 9.14 21.53 1.99
C PRO A 14 9.30 20.27 1.11
N TRP A 15 8.80 20.33 -0.13
CA TRP A 15 8.88 19.21 -1.07
C TRP A 15 10.17 19.25 -1.89
N THR A 16 10.78 18.09 -2.08
CA THR A 16 11.92 17.91 -2.97
C THR A 16 11.56 16.89 -4.05
N ALA A 17 11.83 17.21 -5.31
CA ALA A 17 11.66 16.25 -6.40
C ALA A 17 12.79 15.22 -6.36
N VAL A 18 12.44 13.95 -6.37
CA VAL A 18 13.37 12.82 -6.36
C VAL A 18 13.00 11.83 -7.46
N THR A 19 13.96 11.03 -7.91
CA THR A 19 13.66 9.91 -8.82
C THR A 19 13.00 8.76 -8.04
N THR A 20 12.32 7.85 -8.75
CA THR A 20 11.80 6.62 -8.13
C THR A 20 12.91 5.80 -7.48
N THR A 21 14.11 5.77 -8.09
CA THR A 21 15.27 5.07 -7.55
C THR A 21 15.76 5.70 -6.25
N ASP A 22 15.84 7.02 -6.17
CA ASP A 22 16.21 7.73 -4.94
C ASP A 22 15.19 7.48 -3.83
N LEU A 23 13.89 7.50 -4.17
CA LEU A 23 12.83 7.17 -3.23
C LEU A 23 13.00 5.74 -2.69
N LEU A 24 13.25 4.75 -3.55
CA LEU A 24 13.54 3.37 -3.12
C LEU A 24 14.76 3.30 -2.21
N GLY A 25 15.77 4.14 -2.42
CA GLY A 25 16.90 4.28 -1.51
C GLY A 25 16.50 4.77 -0.12
N LEU A 26 15.59 5.75 -0.04
CA LEU A 26 15.07 6.30 1.22
C LEU A 26 14.17 5.33 1.98
N LEU A 27 13.50 4.40 1.27
CA LEU A 27 12.60 3.41 1.88
C LEU A 27 13.33 2.20 2.46
N ARG A 28 14.61 2.00 2.12
CA ARG A 28 15.40 0.90 2.65
C ARG A 28 15.76 1.17 4.11
N PRO A 29 15.55 0.21 5.02
CA PRO A 29 15.97 0.38 6.40
C PRO A 29 17.49 0.44 6.50
N THR A 30 17.97 1.08 7.57
CA THR A 30 19.39 1.19 7.88
C THR A 30 20.03 -0.14 8.27
N VAL A 31 19.22 -1.08 8.78
CA VAL A 31 19.63 -2.45 9.09
C VAL A 31 19.23 -3.35 7.91
N PRO A 32 20.11 -4.26 7.44
CA PRO A 32 19.76 -5.20 6.39
C PRO A 32 18.53 -6.02 6.74
N LEU A 33 17.64 -6.21 5.77
CA LEU A 33 16.51 -7.12 5.91
C LEU A 33 17.04 -8.55 6.13
N PRO A 34 16.40 -9.36 6.99
CA PRO A 34 16.57 -10.81 6.99
C PRO A 34 16.54 -11.39 5.57
N SER A 35 17.47 -12.29 5.27
CA SER A 35 17.51 -12.97 3.98
C SER A 35 16.23 -13.74 3.71
N GLY A 36 15.70 -13.64 2.50
CA GLY A 36 14.57 -14.46 2.04
C GLY A 36 13.19 -13.82 2.14
N ARG A 37 13.07 -12.57 2.64
CA ARG A 37 11.81 -11.82 2.63
C ARG A 37 11.92 -10.50 1.86
N PRO A 38 10.82 -9.98 1.28
CA PRO A 38 10.82 -8.68 0.62
C PRO A 38 10.94 -7.52 1.61
N LEU A 39 11.32 -6.35 1.09
CA LEU A 39 11.01 -5.06 1.71
C LEU A 39 9.49 -4.85 1.67
N VAL A 40 8.85 -4.59 2.80
CA VAL A 40 7.41 -4.32 2.86
C VAL A 40 7.16 -2.83 3.04
N VAL A 41 6.55 -2.20 2.03
CA VAL A 41 6.27 -0.75 2.03
C VAL A 41 4.75 -0.53 1.99
N ALA A 42 4.23 0.21 2.95
CA ALA A 42 2.87 0.74 2.86
C ALA A 42 2.85 2.06 2.08
N VAL A 43 1.94 2.18 1.12
CA VAL A 43 1.62 3.44 0.43
C VAL A 43 0.21 3.84 0.84
N ASP A 44 0.11 4.83 1.71
CA ASP A 44 -1.13 5.32 2.32
C ASP A 44 -1.40 6.78 1.90
N GLY A 45 -2.58 7.29 2.23
CA GLY A 45 -3.10 8.56 1.74
C GLY A 45 -4.60 8.50 1.48
N ARG A 46 -5.22 9.67 1.35
CA ARG A 46 -6.66 9.80 1.12
C ARG A 46 -7.12 9.18 -0.21
N GLY A 47 -8.43 8.96 -0.35
CA GLY A 47 -9.03 8.56 -1.63
C GLY A 47 -8.59 9.48 -2.77
N ALA A 48 -8.31 8.89 -3.94
CA ALA A 48 -7.85 9.59 -5.14
C ALA A 48 -6.56 10.45 -5.01
N SER A 49 -5.75 10.25 -3.95
CA SER A 49 -4.51 11.03 -3.77
C SER A 49 -3.34 10.65 -4.69
N GLY A 50 -3.47 9.55 -5.45
CA GLY A 50 -2.41 9.04 -6.34
C GLY A 50 -1.57 7.89 -5.75
N LYS A 51 -2.02 7.25 -4.66
CA LYS A 51 -1.37 6.06 -4.07
C LYS A 51 -1.09 4.96 -5.08
N SER A 52 -2.12 4.51 -5.81
CA SER A 52 -1.97 3.44 -6.80
C SER A 52 -0.97 3.82 -7.89
N THR A 53 -0.97 5.08 -8.33
CA THR A 53 0.05 5.59 -9.27
C THR A 53 1.47 5.52 -8.71
N LEU A 54 1.66 5.80 -7.42
CA LEU A 54 2.97 5.64 -6.78
C LEU A 54 3.34 4.16 -6.62
N ALA A 55 2.41 3.31 -6.18
CA ALA A 55 2.60 1.87 -6.05
C ALA A 55 3.03 1.24 -7.38
N ASP A 56 2.36 1.58 -8.48
CA ASP A 56 2.69 1.11 -9.84
C ASP A 56 4.10 1.55 -10.26
N ARG A 57 4.51 2.78 -9.93
CA ARG A 57 5.86 3.27 -10.23
C ARG A 57 6.93 2.52 -9.44
N LEU A 58 6.67 2.21 -8.17
CA LEU A 58 7.58 1.42 -7.33
C LEU A 58 7.67 -0.02 -7.85
N HIS A 59 6.53 -0.62 -8.21
CA HIS A 59 6.45 -1.95 -8.79
C HIS A 59 7.23 -2.04 -10.11
N ALA A 60 7.03 -1.08 -11.02
CA ALA A 60 7.74 -1.03 -12.30
C ALA A 60 9.27 -0.82 -12.14
N ALA A 61 9.71 -0.22 -11.04
CA ALA A 61 11.12 0.04 -10.77
C ALA A 61 11.86 -1.16 -10.13
N VAL A 62 11.13 -2.16 -9.62
CA VAL A 62 11.72 -3.34 -8.96
C VAL A 62 11.20 -4.61 -9.62
N ALA A 63 12.07 -5.31 -10.34
CA ALA A 63 11.68 -6.47 -11.17
C ALA A 63 10.99 -7.58 -10.37
N ALA A 64 11.52 -7.93 -9.20
CA ALA A 64 10.92 -8.91 -8.29
C ALA A 64 10.02 -8.19 -7.27
N SER A 65 8.86 -7.69 -7.71
CA SER A 65 7.93 -7.01 -6.80
C SER A 65 6.46 -7.31 -7.10
N THR A 66 5.59 -7.00 -6.14
CA THR A 66 4.13 -7.04 -6.33
C THR A 66 3.42 -5.96 -5.51
N VAL A 67 2.17 -5.68 -5.87
CA VAL A 67 1.28 -4.75 -5.16
C VAL A 67 0.08 -5.51 -4.60
N VAL A 68 -0.24 -5.26 -3.33
CA VAL A 68 -1.47 -5.72 -2.67
C VAL A 68 -2.34 -4.52 -2.36
N HIS A 69 -3.58 -4.53 -2.83
CA HIS A 69 -4.56 -3.48 -2.58
C HIS A 69 -5.34 -3.79 -1.30
N THR A 70 -5.41 -2.85 -0.35
CA THR A 70 -6.20 -3.06 0.87
C THR A 70 -7.67 -3.28 0.57
N ASP A 71 -8.18 -2.72 -0.53
CA ASP A 71 -9.56 -2.86 -0.98
C ASP A 71 -9.92 -4.32 -1.30
N ASP A 72 -8.95 -5.14 -1.73
CA ASP A 72 -9.16 -6.56 -1.94
C ASP A 72 -9.33 -7.32 -0.63
N VAL A 73 -8.51 -7.01 0.37
CA VAL A 73 -8.58 -7.63 1.70
C VAL A 73 -9.83 -7.18 2.47
N ALA A 74 -10.17 -5.89 2.39
CA ALA A 74 -11.30 -5.29 3.06
C ALA A 74 -12.64 -5.45 2.30
N TRP A 75 -12.63 -6.09 1.12
CA TRP A 75 -13.81 -6.22 0.27
C TRP A 75 -14.98 -6.90 1.01
N ASN A 76 -16.16 -6.27 1.06
CA ASN A 76 -17.32 -6.72 1.86
C ASN A 76 -16.99 -7.00 3.34
N HIS A 77 -16.03 -6.27 3.89
CA HIS A 77 -15.68 -6.24 5.31
C HIS A 77 -15.99 -4.87 5.92
N ALA A 78 -16.00 -4.77 7.25
CA ALA A 78 -16.07 -3.48 7.94
C ALA A 78 -14.85 -2.62 7.59
N PHE A 79 -15.08 -1.32 7.32
CA PHE A 79 -14.08 -0.36 6.84
C PHE A 79 -12.78 -0.26 7.68
N PHE A 80 -12.82 -0.64 8.96
CA PHE A 80 -11.69 -0.47 9.88
C PHE A 80 -11.19 -1.76 10.54
N ASP A 81 -11.84 -2.88 10.28
CA ASP A 81 -11.63 -4.14 11.02
C ASP A 81 -10.96 -5.23 10.17
N TRP A 82 -10.07 -4.83 9.26
CA TRP A 82 -9.40 -5.74 8.31
C TRP A 82 -7.88 -5.82 8.53
N ALA A 83 -7.31 -5.13 9.52
CA ALA A 83 -5.87 -5.17 9.80
C ALA A 83 -5.37 -6.60 10.01
N ASP A 84 -6.05 -7.36 10.87
CA ASP A 84 -5.65 -8.73 11.21
C ASP A 84 -5.76 -9.65 9.99
N LEU A 85 -6.74 -9.42 9.10
CA LEU A 85 -6.86 -10.14 7.83
C LEU A 85 -5.65 -9.90 6.92
N LEU A 86 -5.19 -8.64 6.82
CA LEU A 86 -4.00 -8.30 6.04
C LEU A 86 -2.73 -8.82 6.71
N ALA A 87 -2.63 -8.72 8.04
CA ALA A 87 -1.51 -9.21 8.83
C ALA A 87 -1.34 -10.72 8.64
N ASP A 88 -2.32 -11.50 9.06
CA ASP A 88 -2.28 -12.96 9.09
C ASP A 88 -2.28 -13.56 7.68
N GLY A 89 -3.11 -12.99 6.80
CA GLY A 89 -3.34 -13.53 5.47
C GLY A 89 -2.22 -13.22 4.47
N VAL A 90 -1.52 -12.10 4.63
CA VAL A 90 -0.60 -11.60 3.59
C VAL A 90 0.76 -11.22 4.15
N LEU A 91 0.80 -10.31 5.13
CA LEU A 91 2.06 -9.72 5.57
C LEU A 91 2.93 -10.71 6.34
N GLU A 92 2.37 -11.45 7.30
CA GLU A 92 3.14 -12.41 8.08
C GLU A 92 3.79 -13.51 7.23
N PRO A 93 3.07 -14.21 6.32
CA PRO A 93 3.71 -15.18 5.42
C PRO A 93 4.74 -14.53 4.50
N ALA A 94 4.44 -13.35 3.93
CA ALA A 94 5.41 -12.64 3.10
C ALA A 94 6.69 -12.30 3.89
N ARG A 95 6.57 -11.92 5.17
CA ARG A 95 7.73 -11.67 6.05
C ARG A 95 8.52 -12.94 6.37
N ARG A 96 7.91 -14.11 6.29
CA ARG A 96 8.60 -15.40 6.36
C ARG A 96 9.22 -15.83 5.02
N GLY A 97 9.02 -15.05 3.95
CA GLY A 97 9.49 -15.38 2.60
C GLY A 97 8.62 -16.40 1.87
N GLU A 98 7.44 -16.67 2.40
CA GLU A 98 6.51 -17.66 1.85
C GLU A 98 5.64 -17.04 0.74
N PRO A 99 5.26 -17.82 -0.28
CA PRO A 99 4.24 -17.37 -1.22
C PRO A 99 2.88 -17.28 -0.52
N VAL A 100 2.06 -16.30 -0.90
CA VAL A 100 0.71 -16.08 -0.40
C VAL A 100 -0.28 -16.39 -1.51
N SER A 101 -1.29 -17.19 -1.18
CA SER A 101 -2.57 -17.26 -1.92
C SER A 101 -3.68 -17.14 -0.88
N TYR A 102 -4.11 -15.90 -0.61
CA TYR A 102 -5.01 -15.58 0.49
C TYR A 102 -6.41 -15.24 -0.01
N ARG A 103 -7.41 -15.89 0.58
CA ARG A 103 -8.82 -15.59 0.32
C ARG A 103 -9.43 -14.92 1.56
N PRO A 104 -9.72 -13.61 1.53
CA PRO A 104 -10.41 -12.96 2.62
C PRO A 104 -11.76 -13.63 2.91
N PRO A 105 -12.21 -13.74 4.17
CA PRO A 105 -13.46 -14.45 4.52
C PRO A 105 -14.69 -13.97 3.76
N ALA A 106 -14.74 -12.68 3.42
CA ALA A 106 -15.82 -12.12 2.64
C ALA A 106 -15.86 -12.65 1.19
N TRP A 107 -14.72 -12.95 0.59
CA TRP A 107 -14.66 -13.52 -0.75
C TRP A 107 -15.34 -14.89 -0.79
N ASP A 108 -15.10 -15.72 0.22
CA ASP A 108 -15.75 -17.03 0.33
C ASP A 108 -17.25 -16.89 0.58
N ARG A 109 -17.66 -16.01 1.51
CA ARG A 109 -19.09 -15.77 1.79
C ARG A 109 -19.87 -15.30 0.58
N HIS A 110 -19.24 -14.56 -0.33
CA HIS A 110 -19.89 -14.00 -1.52
C HIS A 110 -19.47 -14.69 -2.83
N GLY A 111 -18.75 -15.81 -2.77
CA GLY A 111 -18.37 -16.58 -3.96
C GLY A 111 -17.43 -15.86 -4.92
N ARG A 112 -16.61 -14.91 -4.45
CA ARG A 112 -15.60 -14.23 -5.28
C ARG A 112 -14.49 -15.22 -5.63
N ALA A 113 -14.23 -15.40 -6.93
CA ALA A 113 -13.16 -16.26 -7.43
C ALA A 113 -11.77 -15.62 -7.22
N GLY A 114 -10.70 -16.44 -7.30
CA GLY A 114 -9.31 -15.99 -7.19
C GLY A 114 -8.78 -15.86 -5.75
N ALA A 115 -7.65 -15.20 -5.57
CA ALA A 115 -7.08 -14.90 -4.26
C ALA A 115 -6.19 -13.66 -4.37
N VAL A 116 -5.83 -13.09 -3.22
CA VAL A 116 -4.72 -12.16 -3.11
C VAL A 116 -3.44 -12.97 -3.20
N GLU A 117 -2.68 -12.73 -4.28
CA GLU A 117 -1.48 -13.50 -4.62
C GLU A 117 -0.21 -12.69 -4.34
N VAL A 118 0.74 -13.27 -3.61
CA VAL A 118 2.08 -12.72 -3.43
C VAL A 118 3.09 -13.83 -3.71
N PRO A 119 3.86 -13.76 -4.81
CA PRO A 119 4.91 -14.73 -5.08
C PRO A 119 5.99 -14.75 -3.98
N ALA A 120 6.68 -15.87 -3.83
CA ALA A 120 7.91 -15.93 -3.04
C ALA A 120 9.09 -15.29 -3.80
N GLY A 121 10.18 -14.98 -3.08
CA GLY A 121 11.42 -14.47 -3.70
C GLY A 121 11.32 -13.05 -4.24
N LEU A 122 10.38 -12.26 -3.73
CA LEU A 122 10.27 -10.83 -4.05
C LEU A 122 11.34 -10.02 -3.30
N ASP A 123 11.81 -8.97 -3.94
CA ASP A 123 12.62 -7.91 -3.34
C ASP A 123 11.73 -6.83 -2.68
N LEU A 124 10.52 -6.61 -3.20
CA LEU A 124 9.59 -5.58 -2.75
C LEU A 124 8.14 -6.07 -2.74
N LEU A 125 7.44 -5.86 -1.63
CA LEU A 125 6.00 -5.95 -1.52
C LEU A 125 5.46 -4.57 -1.18
N VAL A 126 4.62 -4.01 -2.05
CA VAL A 126 3.90 -2.77 -1.78
C VAL A 126 2.49 -3.12 -1.31
N VAL A 127 2.07 -2.59 -0.17
CA VAL A 127 0.66 -2.59 0.23
C VAL A 127 0.14 -1.19 0.05
N GLU A 128 -0.90 -1.02 -0.77
CA GLU A 128 -1.46 0.29 -1.05
C GLU A 128 -2.94 0.36 -0.72
N GLY A 129 -3.34 1.52 -0.20
CA GLY A 129 -4.74 1.82 0.04
C GLY A 129 -4.93 2.65 1.31
N VAL A 130 -6.18 3.06 1.54
CA VAL A 130 -6.50 3.89 2.71
C VAL A 130 -6.33 3.06 3.97
N GLY A 131 -5.42 3.49 4.85
CA GLY A 131 -5.12 2.77 6.09
C GLY A 131 -4.05 1.68 5.95
N ALA A 132 -3.38 1.57 4.80
CA ALA A 132 -2.25 0.65 4.62
C ALA A 132 -1.11 0.89 5.62
N GLY A 133 -0.92 2.13 6.08
CA GLY A 133 0.11 2.53 7.05
C GLY A 133 -0.36 2.55 8.51
N ARG A 134 -1.48 1.91 8.83
CA ARG A 134 -2.06 1.93 10.17
C ARG A 134 -1.13 1.31 11.23
N ARG A 135 -1.25 1.82 12.46
CA ARG A 135 -0.32 1.50 13.57
C ARG A 135 -0.30 0.03 13.94
N GLU A 136 -1.43 -0.66 13.82
CA GLU A 136 -1.57 -2.09 14.10
C GLU A 136 -0.62 -2.93 13.23
N LEU A 137 -0.34 -2.48 12.00
CA LEU A 137 0.54 -3.17 11.05
C LEU A 137 2.00 -2.73 11.15
N ALA A 138 2.33 -1.72 11.96
CA ALA A 138 3.66 -1.09 11.96
C ALA A 138 4.81 -2.07 12.21
N HIS A 139 4.55 -3.16 12.94
CA HIS A 139 5.54 -4.21 13.22
C HIS A 139 5.82 -5.14 12.02
N LEU A 140 4.99 -5.09 10.98
CA LEU A 140 5.12 -5.86 9.73
C LEU A 140 5.58 -5.02 8.53
N LEU A 141 5.65 -3.71 8.69
CA LEU A 141 6.04 -2.75 7.65
C LEU A 141 7.50 -2.33 7.87
N ASP A 142 8.28 -2.27 6.80
CA ASP A 142 9.64 -1.73 6.84
C ASP A 142 9.65 -0.21 6.59
N ALA A 143 8.66 0.31 5.83
CA ALA A 143 8.46 1.73 5.61
C ALA A 143 6.98 2.07 5.33
N VAL A 144 6.62 3.33 5.57
CA VAL A 144 5.30 3.90 5.23
C VAL A 144 5.51 5.18 4.43
N VAL A 145 4.80 5.31 3.31
CA VAL A 145 4.74 6.51 2.48
C VAL A 145 3.34 7.09 2.56
N TRP A 146 3.23 8.32 3.04
CA TRP A 146 1.99 9.10 2.96
C TRP A 146 1.95 9.93 1.69
N VAL A 147 0.97 9.66 0.82
CA VAL A 147 0.72 10.42 -0.40
C VAL A 147 -0.27 11.55 -0.10
N GLN A 148 0.28 12.74 0.12
CA GLN A 148 -0.48 13.98 0.23
C GLN A 148 -0.61 14.66 -1.15
N SER A 149 -1.83 15.09 -1.48
CA SER A 149 -2.16 15.78 -2.72
C SER A 149 -3.12 16.93 -2.44
N ASP A 150 -3.34 17.80 -3.43
CA ASP A 150 -4.40 18.80 -3.34
C ASP A 150 -5.77 18.11 -3.26
N PHE A 151 -6.59 18.52 -2.30
CA PHE A 151 -7.88 17.91 -2.02
C PHE A 151 -8.87 18.11 -3.17
N GLY A 152 -8.95 19.32 -3.75
CA GLY A 152 -9.89 19.62 -4.82
C GLY A 152 -9.54 18.87 -6.10
N GLU A 153 -8.24 18.75 -6.39
CA GLU A 153 -7.78 17.98 -7.55
C GLU A 153 -7.99 16.48 -7.36
N ALA A 154 -7.76 15.94 -6.15
CA ALA A 154 -8.04 14.54 -5.85
C ALA A 154 -9.53 14.22 -5.98
N GLU A 155 -10.42 15.08 -5.46
CA GLU A 155 -11.87 14.93 -5.59
C GLU A 155 -12.29 14.95 -7.07
N ARG A 156 -11.83 15.93 -7.85
CA ARG A 156 -12.12 16.02 -9.29
C ARG A 156 -11.74 14.74 -10.03
N ARG A 157 -10.52 14.22 -9.81
CA ARG A 157 -10.03 12.99 -10.44
C ARG A 157 -10.82 11.76 -10.00
N GLY A 158 -11.19 11.68 -8.72
CA GLY A 158 -12.00 10.59 -8.19
C GLY A 158 -13.36 10.52 -8.88
N LEU A 159 -14.05 11.64 -8.98
CA LEU A 159 -15.34 11.74 -9.66
C LEU A 159 -15.25 11.38 -11.15
N GLU A 160 -14.22 11.87 -11.85
CA GLU A 160 -14.01 11.54 -13.27
C GLU A 160 -13.80 10.05 -13.51
N ARG A 161 -13.07 9.38 -12.61
CA ARG A 161 -12.85 7.93 -12.70
C ARG A 161 -14.12 7.14 -12.40
N ASP A 162 -14.91 7.55 -11.41
CA ASP A 162 -16.04 6.76 -10.92
C ASP A 162 -17.31 6.94 -11.79
N ILE A 163 -17.35 7.97 -12.65
CA ILE A 163 -18.42 8.21 -13.64
C ILE A 163 -18.12 7.55 -15.00
N ALA A 164 -16.85 7.21 -15.27
CA ALA A 164 -16.39 6.57 -16.52
C ALA A 164 -16.67 5.07 -16.54
#